data_AF-A0A7S4NQY5-F1
#
_entry.id   AF-A0A7S4NQY5-F1
#
_cell.length_a   1.000
_cell.length_b   1.000
_cell.length_c   1.000
_cell.angle_alpha   90.00
_cell.angle_beta   90.00
_cell.angle_gamma   90.00
#
_symmetry.space_group_name_H-M   'P 1'
#
loop_
_entity.id
_entity.type
_entity.pdbx_description
1 polymer ?
#
loop_
_entity_poly.entity_id
_entity_poly.type
_entity_poly.pdbx_seq_one_letter_code
_entity_poly.pdbx_strand_id
1 'polypeptide(L)'
;LGRLGLDEYDFSQHNRTRFAGLENTTISSYINSVLQALFFVPQLKSWLMNHLCATENCVSCELGNLFRMMDIARGRNCHSGNLIRVLHHLTKESGKFLDLFGGLVPTEESDQFEGGERE
;
A
#
# COMPACT_ATOMS: atom_id res chain seq x y z
N LEU A 1 -20.33 -8.98 -16.49
CA LEU A 1 -21.45 -9.30 -15.59
C LEU A 1 -21.01 -9.02 -14.15
N GLY A 2 -20.88 -7.73 -13.81
CA GLY A 2 -20.45 -7.26 -12.51
C GLY A 2 -21.66 -7.10 -11.60
N ARG A 3 -21.62 -7.74 -10.43
CA ARG A 3 -22.62 -7.57 -9.38
C ARG A 3 -22.29 -6.27 -8.63
N LEU A 4 -22.60 -5.14 -9.27
CA LEU A 4 -22.60 -3.82 -8.63
C LEU A 4 -23.86 -3.73 -7.79
N GLY A 5 -23.73 -4.00 -6.50
CA GLY A 5 -24.84 -3.90 -5.55
C GLY A 5 -24.38 -4.24 -4.15
N LEU A 6 -23.73 -3.29 -3.49
CA LEU A 6 -23.68 -3.12 -2.02
C LEU A 6 -23.32 -4.34 -1.14
N ASP A 7 -22.70 -5.38 -1.69
CA ASP A 7 -22.08 -6.43 -0.90
C ASP A 7 -20.60 -6.03 -0.72
N GLU A 8 -20.25 -5.52 0.47
CA GLU A 8 -18.86 -5.54 0.92
C GLU A 8 -18.31 -6.94 0.66
N TYR A 9 -17.27 -7.05 -0.17
CA TYR A 9 -16.72 -8.35 -0.54
C TYR A 9 -16.33 -9.11 0.73
N ASP A 10 -16.99 -10.26 0.97
CA ASP A 10 -16.81 -11.02 2.20
C ASP A 10 -15.47 -11.75 2.20
N PHE A 11 -14.47 -11.11 2.81
CA PHE A 11 -13.12 -11.67 2.96
C PHE A 11 -13.06 -12.88 3.92
N SER A 12 -14.09 -13.11 4.73
CA SER A 12 -14.11 -14.21 5.70
C SER A 12 -14.11 -15.60 5.05
N GLN A 13 -14.54 -15.68 3.78
CA GLN A 13 -14.55 -16.92 3.00
C GLN A 13 -13.14 -17.35 2.57
N HIS A 14 -12.23 -16.39 2.41
CA HIS A 14 -10.88 -16.59 1.86
C HIS A 14 -9.82 -16.71 2.95
N ASN A 15 -10.04 -16.07 4.11
CA ASN A 15 -9.11 -16.10 5.23
C ASN A 15 -9.78 -16.62 6.50
N ARG A 16 -9.54 -17.89 6.83
CA ARG A 16 -10.01 -18.53 8.07
C ARG A 16 -9.02 -18.38 9.23
N THR A 17 -7.91 -17.69 9.01
CA THR A 17 -6.88 -17.48 10.02
C THR A 17 -7.15 -16.20 10.82
N ARG A 18 -6.42 -16.02 11.92
CA ARG A 18 -6.50 -14.78 12.73
C ARG A 18 -5.62 -13.65 12.19
N PHE A 19 -4.85 -13.89 11.13
CA PHE A 19 -3.94 -12.90 10.55
C PHE A 19 -4.67 -12.00 9.57
N ALA A 20 -4.31 -10.73 9.52
CA ALA A 20 -4.96 -9.76 8.64
C ALA A 20 -4.60 -9.98 7.17
N GLY A 21 -5.59 -9.86 6.30
CA GLY A 21 -5.39 -9.78 4.85
C GLY A 21 -4.96 -8.37 4.43
N LEU A 22 -4.37 -8.24 3.25
CA LEU A 22 -4.16 -6.93 2.60
C LEU A 22 -4.98 -6.87 1.32
N GLU A 23 -5.60 -5.74 1.05
CA GLU A 23 -6.38 -5.54 -0.16
C GLU A 23 -5.49 -5.49 -1.41
N ASN A 24 -5.94 -6.16 -2.48
CA ASN A 24 -5.27 -6.24 -3.79
C ASN A 24 -5.91 -5.32 -4.84
N THR A 25 -6.64 -4.30 -4.40
CA THR A 25 -7.37 -3.37 -5.29
C THR A 25 -6.47 -2.28 -5.87
N THR A 26 -5.25 -2.13 -5.37
CA THR A 26 -4.30 -1.09 -5.76
C THR A 26 -3.21 -1.66 -6.67
N ILE A 27 -2.75 -0.88 -7.66
CA ILE A 27 -1.69 -1.26 -8.61
C ILE A 27 -0.38 -1.68 -7.91
N SER A 28 -0.11 -1.14 -6.72
CA SER A 28 1.06 -1.46 -5.90
C SER A 28 0.92 -2.73 -5.04
N SER A 29 -0.02 -3.61 -5.37
CA SER A 29 -0.30 -4.80 -4.57
C SER A 29 0.82 -5.83 -4.51
N TYR A 30 1.80 -5.76 -5.42
CA TYR A 30 3.02 -6.58 -5.35
C TYR A 30 3.76 -6.41 -4.02
N ILE A 31 3.69 -5.20 -3.43
CA ILE A 31 4.31 -4.85 -2.15
C ILE A 31 3.64 -5.60 -0.99
N ASN A 32 2.38 -6.02 -1.12
CA ASN A 32 1.66 -6.71 -0.06
C ASN A 32 2.36 -8.00 0.40
N SER A 33 3.00 -8.72 -0.54
CA SER A 33 3.79 -9.92 -0.21
C SER A 33 4.99 -9.59 0.69
N VAL A 34 5.68 -8.49 0.41
CA VAL A 34 6.80 -7.98 1.20
C VAL A 34 6.30 -7.50 2.56
N LEU A 35 5.18 -6.78 2.62
CA LEU A 35 4.61 -6.29 3.88
C LEU A 35 4.21 -7.43 4.81
N GLN A 36 3.61 -8.49 4.26
CA GLN A 36 3.29 -9.70 5.02
C GLN A 36 4.57 -10.37 5.55
N ALA A 37 5.62 -10.52 4.72
CA ALA A 37 6.89 -11.09 5.17
C ALA A 37 7.54 -10.26 6.29
N LEU A 38 7.55 -8.93 6.18
CA LEU A 38 8.10 -8.02 7.19
C LEU A 38 7.29 -8.01 8.49
N PHE A 39 5.97 -8.18 8.41
CA PHE A 39 5.10 -8.23 9.60
C PHE A 39 5.43 -9.41 10.53
N PHE A 40 5.85 -10.54 9.97
CA PHE A 40 6.24 -11.71 10.75
C PHE A 40 7.63 -11.60 11.40
N VAL A 41 8.37 -10.51 11.17
CA VAL A 41 9.64 -10.23 11.85
C VAL A 41 9.38 -9.42 13.13
N PRO A 42 9.41 -10.04 14.33
CA PRO A 42 8.94 -9.40 15.56
C PRO A 42 9.77 -8.17 15.96
N GLN A 43 11.10 -8.22 15.74
CA GLN A 43 12.00 -7.12 16.05
C GLN A 43 11.69 -5.87 15.21
N LEU A 44 11.50 -6.08 13.91
CA LEU A 44 11.16 -5.03 12.97
C LEU A 44 9.78 -4.44 13.28
N LYS A 45 8.79 -5.30 13.52
CA LYS A 45 7.44 -4.89 13.92
C LYS A 45 7.47 -4.01 15.16
N SER A 46 8.18 -4.42 16.21
CA SER A 46 8.30 -3.65 17.45
C SER A 46 8.97 -2.30 17.22
N TRP A 47 10.04 -2.25 16.42
CA TRP A 47 10.74 -1.00 16.14
C TRP A 47 9.85 -0.01 15.38
N LEU A 48 9.18 -0.46 14.32
CA LEU A 48 8.30 0.37 13.50
C LEU A 48 7.06 0.84 14.25
N MET A 49 6.45 -0.02 15.08
CA MET A 49 5.29 0.37 15.89
C MET A 49 5.60 1.40 16.98
N ASN A 50 6.86 1.53 17.40
CA ASN A 50 7.33 2.52 18.37
C ASN A 50 7.97 3.75 17.72
N HIS A 51 8.13 3.76 16.39
CA HIS A 51 8.72 4.89 15.69
C HIS A 51 7.71 6.05 15.63
N LEU A 52 8.09 7.19 16.21
CA LEU A 52 7.32 8.42 16.14
C LEU A 52 8.28 9.55 15.76
N CYS A 53 8.04 10.18 14.62
CA CYS A 53 8.82 11.30 14.13
C CYS A 53 7.93 12.52 13.87
N ALA A 54 8.54 13.70 13.84
CA ALA A 54 7.86 14.96 13.50
C ALA A 54 7.79 15.21 11.98
N THR A 55 8.38 14.34 11.16
CA THR A 55 8.38 14.47 9.71
C THR A 55 7.06 13.99 9.12
N GLU A 56 6.47 14.82 8.26
CA GLU A 56 5.32 14.41 7.45
C GLU A 56 5.76 13.37 6.41
N ASN A 57 4.90 12.38 6.14
CA ASN A 57 5.15 11.29 5.18
C ASN A 57 6.35 10.38 5.52
N CYS A 58 6.62 10.12 6.79
CA CYS A 58 7.64 9.12 7.13
C CYS A 58 7.16 7.69 6.83
N VAL A 59 7.90 6.97 5.97
CA VAL A 59 7.62 5.56 5.62
C VAL A 59 7.54 4.68 6.86
N SER A 60 8.47 4.86 7.81
CA SER A 60 8.52 4.04 9.02
C SER A 60 7.28 4.23 9.89
N CYS A 61 6.76 5.46 9.98
CA CYS A 61 5.51 5.74 10.72
C CYS A 61 4.29 5.15 10.01
N GLU A 62 4.17 5.31 8.69
CA GLU A 62 3.05 4.74 7.93
C GLU A 62 3.07 3.20 7.96
N LEU A 63 4.26 2.61 7.91
CA LEU A 63 4.44 1.17 8.06
C LEU A 63 4.07 0.70 9.48
N GLY A 64 4.45 1.47 10.51
CA GLY A 64 4.03 1.23 11.90
C GLY A 64 2.51 1.30 12.09
N ASN A 65 1.86 2.29 11.47
CA ASN A 65 0.39 2.43 11.46
C ASN A 65 -0.27 1.23 10.78
N LEU A 66 0.23 0.80 9.62
CA LEU A 66 -0.27 -0.38 8.93
C LEU A 66 -0.10 -1.66 9.78
N PHE A 67 1.05 -1.82 10.42
CA PHE A 67 1.33 -2.97 11.28
C PHE A 67 0.41 -3.00 12.50
N ARG A 68 0.09 -1.84 13.07
CA ARG A 68 -0.91 -1.71 14.13
C ARG A 68 -2.30 -2.10 13.63
N MET A 69 -2.70 -1.67 12.43
CA MET A 69 -3.97 -2.07 11.82
C MET A 69 -4.04 -3.59 11.59
N MET A 70 -2.97 -4.21 11.10
CA MET A 70 -2.91 -5.67 10.91
C MET A 70 -3.00 -6.43 12.24
N ASP A 71 -2.44 -5.91 13.32
CA ASP A 71 -2.50 -6.53 14.65
C ASP A 71 -3.93 -6.54 15.23
N ILE A 72 -4.70 -5.46 15.00
CA ILE A 72 -6.08 -5.32 15.49
C ILE A 72 -7.13 -5.92 14.54
N ALA A 73 -6.80 -6.14 13.27
CA ALA A 73 -7.75 -6.56 12.25
C ALA A 73 -8.29 -8.00 12.46
N ARG A 74 -7.52 -8.88 13.12
CA ARG A 74 -7.94 -10.23 13.55
C ARG A 74 -8.66 -11.04 12.45
N GLY A 75 -8.08 -11.11 11.25
CA GLY A 75 -8.64 -11.82 10.10
C GLY A 75 -9.35 -10.93 9.08
N ARG A 76 -9.66 -9.68 9.44
CA ARG A 76 -10.17 -8.68 8.48
C ARG A 76 -9.05 -8.17 7.57
N ASN A 77 -9.45 -7.60 6.44
CA ASN A 77 -8.52 -7.00 5.51
C ASN A 77 -8.12 -5.59 5.96
N CYS A 78 -6.87 -5.23 5.69
CA CYS A 78 -6.34 -3.91 5.90
C CYS A 78 -5.99 -3.26 4.55
N HIS A 79 -6.28 -1.97 4.45
CA HIS A 79 -5.93 -1.18 3.28
C HIS A 79 -4.57 -0.47 3.50
N SER A 80 -3.62 -0.67 2.59
CA SER A 80 -2.26 -0.10 2.66
C SER A 80 -2.11 1.23 1.89
N GLY A 81 -3.22 1.86 1.48
CA GLY A 81 -3.22 3.05 0.64
C GLY A 81 -2.39 4.23 1.18
N ASN A 82 -2.38 4.47 2.50
CA ASN A 82 -1.58 5.56 3.09
C ASN A 82 -0.07 5.33 2.90
N LEU A 83 0.39 4.11 3.17
CA LEU A 83 1.78 3.72 2.93
C LEU A 83 2.14 3.82 1.44
N ILE A 84 1.26 3.33 0.57
CA ILE A 84 1.48 3.36 -0.88
C ILE A 84 1.59 4.80 -1.38
N ARG A 85 0.75 5.73 -0.90
CA ARG A 85 0.83 7.16 -1.25
C ARG A 85 2.18 7.77 -0.86
N VAL A 86 2.66 7.47 0.35
CA VAL A 86 3.97 7.96 0.81
C VAL A 86 5.11 7.35 -0.01
N LEU A 87 5.02 6.06 -0.35
CA LEU A 87 5.99 5.42 -1.23
C LEU A 87 6.03 6.05 -2.62
N HIS A 88 4.88 6.33 -3.23
CA HIS A 88 4.82 7.02 -4.53
C HIS A 88 5.36 8.45 -4.48
N HIS A 89 5.12 9.16 -3.38
CA HIS A 89 5.69 10.49 -3.18
C HIS A 89 7.22 10.43 -3.16
N LEU A 90 7.77 9.48 -2.39
CA LEU A 90 9.22 9.29 -2.29
C LEU A 90 9.84 8.79 -3.58
N THR A 91 9.22 7.85 -4.30
CA THR A 91 9.75 7.37 -5.58
C THR A 91 9.75 8.48 -6.63
N LYS A 92 8.75 9.37 -6.61
CA LYS A 92 8.71 10.55 -7.48
C LYS A 92 9.81 11.56 -7.12
N GLU A 93 10.06 11.78 -5.83
CA GLU A 93 11.15 12.66 -5.37
C GLU A 93 12.53 12.07 -5.66
N SER A 94 12.73 10.77 -5.42
CA SER A 94 13.98 10.08 -5.74
C SER A 94 14.18 9.91 -7.24
N GLY A 95 13.10 9.75 -8.00
CA GLY A 95 13.10 9.74 -9.46
C GLY A 95 13.61 11.08 -9.98
N LYS A 96 13.09 12.20 -9.45
CA LYS A 96 13.62 13.54 -9.74
C LYS A 96 15.09 13.69 -9.36
N PHE A 97 15.54 13.08 -8.26
CA PHE A 97 16.95 13.07 -7.88
C PHE A 97 17.79 12.32 -8.92
N LEU A 98 17.33 11.16 -9.38
CA LEU A 98 17.99 10.42 -10.46
C LEU A 98 17.94 11.17 -11.81
N ASP A 99 16.84 11.84 -12.13
CA ASP A 99 16.70 12.69 -13.33
C ASP A 99 17.68 13.87 -13.30
N LEU A 100 17.95 14.44 -12.11
CA LEU A 100 18.94 15.50 -11.94
C LEU A 100 20.39 15.01 -12.09
N PHE A 101 20.67 13.75 -11.75
CA PHE A 101 22.00 13.14 -11.81
C PHE A 101 22.26 12.30 -13.06
N GLY A 102 21.24 11.98 -13.86
CA GLY A 102 21.37 11.14 -15.06
C GLY A 102 20.13 11.15 -15.94
N GLY A 103 20.04 12.12 -16.86
CA GLY A 103 18.93 12.26 -17.81
C GLY A 103 18.86 11.17 -18.88
N LEU A 104 18.47 9.93 -18.53
CA LEU A 104 18.21 8.84 -19.48
C LEU A 104 17.13 7.83 -19.03
N VAL A 105 16.03 8.26 -18.40
CA VAL A 105 14.84 7.40 -18.27
C VAL A 105 13.61 8.14 -18.80
N PRO A 106 13.00 7.70 -19.92
CA PRO A 106 11.75 8.27 -20.38
C PRO A 106 10.67 8.00 -19.32
N THR A 107 10.05 9.07 -18.83
CA THR A 107 8.82 9.01 -18.07
C THR A 107 7.72 8.47 -18.96
N GLU A 108 7.25 7.25 -18.71
CA GLU A 108 5.92 6.84 -19.17
C GLU A 108 4.88 7.61 -18.34
N GLU A 109 4.62 8.85 -18.75
CA GLU A 109 3.30 9.47 -18.55
C GLU A 109 2.36 8.88 -19.60
N SER A 110 1.35 8.13 -19.16
CA SER A 110 0.05 8.12 -19.83
C SER A 110 -1.05 7.76 -18.83
N ASP A 111 -1.42 8.74 -18.00
CA ASP A 111 -2.82 8.89 -17.63
C ASP A 111 -3.59 9.29 -18.91
N GLN A 112 -4.35 8.35 -19.48
CA GLN A 112 -5.47 8.66 -20.35
C GLN A 112 -6.68 7.84 -19.91
N PHE A 113 -7.34 8.36 -18.86
CA PHE A 113 -8.75 8.12 -18.63
C PHE A 113 -9.51 9.26 -19.36
N GLU A 114 -9.75 9.09 -20.66
CA GLU A 114 -10.79 9.85 -21.36
C GLU A 114 -12.05 9.00 -21.42
N GLY A 115 -13.07 9.41 -20.66
CA GLY A 115 -14.44 9.05 -20.95
C GLY A 115 -14.94 9.89 -22.12
N GLY A 116 -15.52 9.24 -23.13
CA GLY A 116 -16.16 9.88 -24.27
C GLY A 116 -16.87 8.84 -25.16
N GLU A 117 -18.12 9.12 -25.49
CA GLU A 117 -19.18 8.23 -26.01
C GLU A 117 -19.01 7.65 -27.44
N ARG A 118 -19.89 6.65 -27.72
CA ARG A 118 -20.34 6.02 -28.99
C ARG A 118 -19.83 4.56 -29.13
N GLU A 119 -20.65 3.53 -29.33
CA GLU A 119 -21.99 3.36 -29.92
C GLU A 119 -22.82 2.29 -29.17
#